data_AF-A0A7G2S8L3-F1
#
_entry.id   AF-A0A7G2S8L3-F1
#
_cell.length_a   1.000
_cell.length_b   1.000
_cell.length_c   1.000
_cell.angle_alpha   90.00
_cell.angle_beta   90.00
_cell.angle_gamma   90.00
#
_symmetry.space_group_name_H-M   'P 1'
#
loop_
_entity.id
_entity.type
_entity.pdbx_description
1 polymer ?
#
loop_
_entity_poly.entity_id
_entity_poly.type
_entity_poly.pdbx_seq_one_letter_code
_entity_poly.pdbx_strand_id
1 'polypeptide(L)'
;MITVGEIRFGPVYCELKIDGIAQINRIFGEELKWSPDSRFLAVEEWLTTDYVSGPITRAAIFDLEAHRCTALKPAERGFCRDFHFEEKTFVYKKNFKGRGEIIELEVDLGSVSGWSRFTS
;
A
#
# COMPACT_ATOMS: atom_id res chain seq x y z
N MET A 1 -6.84 3.42 -10.58
CA MET A 1 -6.69 4.50 -9.58
C MET A 1 -7.10 5.81 -10.22
N ILE A 2 -7.68 6.71 -9.45
CA ILE A 2 -8.01 8.06 -9.90
C ILE A 2 -7.26 9.03 -8.97
N THR A 3 -6.47 9.92 -9.55
CA THR A 3 -5.83 11.02 -8.82
C THR A 3 -6.91 11.95 -8.28
N VAL A 4 -6.92 12.19 -6.96
CA VAL A 4 -7.90 13.05 -6.30
C VAL A 4 -7.29 14.40 -5.92
N GLY A 5 -5.99 14.44 -5.68
CA GLY A 5 -5.28 15.69 -5.48
C GLY A 5 -3.81 15.49 -5.14
N GLU A 6 -3.18 16.59 -4.77
CA GLU A 6 -1.78 16.61 -4.35
C GLU A 6 -1.72 16.90 -2.85
N ILE A 7 -0.84 16.21 -2.14
CA ILE A 7 -0.42 16.68 -0.81
C ILE A 7 0.49 17.87 -1.06
N ARG A 8 0.23 19.02 -0.41
CA ARG A 8 0.86 20.33 -0.69
C ARG A 8 2.39 20.32 -0.86
N PHE A 9 3.10 19.30 -0.34
CA PHE A 9 4.52 19.03 -0.54
C PHE A 9 4.85 17.52 -0.50
N GLY A 10 3.93 16.67 -0.93
CA GLY A 10 4.05 15.21 -0.95
C GLY A 10 3.67 14.64 -2.33
N PRO A 11 3.72 13.32 -2.52
CA PRO A 11 3.26 12.71 -3.77
C PRO A 11 1.74 12.88 -3.91
N VAL A 12 1.27 12.65 -5.13
CA VAL A 12 -0.16 12.59 -5.45
C VAL A 12 -0.85 11.57 -4.57
N TYR A 13 -2.07 11.88 -4.13
CA TYR A 13 -2.94 10.88 -3.51
C TYR A 13 -4.11 10.52 -4.40
N CYS A 14 -4.49 9.26 -4.30
CA CYS A 14 -5.38 8.57 -5.21
C CYS A 14 -6.52 7.91 -4.45
N GLU A 15 -7.67 7.83 -5.12
CA GLU A 15 -8.72 6.87 -4.79
C GLU A 15 -8.49 5.56 -5.55
N LEU A 16 -8.73 4.45 -4.86
CA LEU A 16 -8.67 3.11 -5.42
C LEU A 16 -10.08 2.55 -5.57
N LYS A 17 -10.39 2.11 -6.79
CA LYS A 17 -11.62 1.39 -7.12
C LYS A 17 -11.22 0.02 -7.65
N ILE A 18 -11.73 -1.03 -7.02
CA ILE A 18 -11.49 -2.43 -7.39
C ILE A 18 -12.84 -3.02 -7.77
N ASP A 19 -12.96 -3.55 -8.98
CA ASP A 19 -14.20 -4.16 -9.50
C ASP A 19 -15.45 -3.28 -9.32
N GLY A 20 -15.29 -1.97 -9.49
CA GLY A 20 -16.39 -1.03 -9.32
C GLY A 20 -16.66 -0.62 -7.86
N ILE A 21 -15.97 -1.20 -6.87
CA ILE A 21 -16.11 -0.90 -5.44
C ILE A 21 -15.02 0.10 -5.02
N ALA A 22 -15.44 1.28 -4.59
CA ALA A 22 -14.53 2.28 -4.05
C ALA A 22 -14.02 1.85 -2.68
N GLN A 23 -12.71 1.98 -2.44
CA GLN A 23 -12.10 1.77 -1.13
C GLN A 23 -12.24 3.06 -0.30
N ILE A 24 -13.44 3.31 0.22
CA ILE A 24 -13.77 4.55 0.93
C ILE A 24 -12.95 4.73 2.21
N ASN A 25 -12.74 5.99 2.62
CA ASN A 25 -11.97 6.37 3.81
C ASN A 25 -10.51 5.88 3.82
N ARG A 26 -9.96 5.52 2.65
CA ARG A 26 -8.57 5.12 2.47
C ARG A 26 -7.94 6.01 1.42
N ILE A 27 -6.70 6.40 1.67
CA ILE A 27 -5.93 7.27 0.80
C ILE A 27 -4.77 6.45 0.24
N PHE A 28 -4.58 6.46 -1.08
CA PHE A 28 -3.54 5.67 -1.72
C PHE A 28 -2.48 6.55 -2.35
N GLY A 29 -1.24 6.10 -2.34
CA GLY A 29 -0.15 6.69 -3.09
C GLY A 29 -0.08 6.16 -4.51
N GLU A 30 0.92 6.60 -5.25
CA GLU A 30 1.17 6.16 -6.64
C GLU A 30 1.85 4.80 -6.73
N GLU A 31 2.54 4.37 -5.66
CA GLU A 31 3.23 3.08 -5.63
C GLU A 31 2.20 1.94 -5.68
N LEU A 32 2.23 1.21 -6.78
CA LEU A 32 1.30 0.13 -7.06
C LEU A 32 2.00 -0.97 -7.87
N LYS A 33 1.72 -2.22 -7.52
CA LYS A 33 2.22 -3.37 -8.27
C LYS A 33 1.20 -4.49 -8.34
N TRP A 34 1.11 -5.09 -9.52
CA TRP A 34 0.38 -6.33 -9.76
C TRP A 34 1.31 -7.52 -9.58
N SER A 35 0.80 -8.61 -8.99
CA SER A 35 1.47 -9.90 -9.08
C SER A 35 1.46 -10.40 -10.54
N PRO A 36 2.41 -11.25 -10.95
CA PRO A 36 2.52 -11.72 -12.34
C PRO A 36 1.27 -12.45 -12.85
N ASP A 37 0.55 -13.14 -11.96
CA ASP A 37 -0.71 -13.84 -12.23
C ASP A 37 -1.95 -12.94 -12.16
N SER A 38 -1.77 -11.63 -11.90
CA SER A 38 -2.84 -10.64 -11.72
C SER A 38 -3.82 -10.94 -10.58
N ARG A 39 -3.49 -11.87 -9.68
CA ARG A 39 -4.32 -12.20 -8.52
C ARG A 39 -4.22 -11.15 -7.43
N PHE A 40 -3.01 -10.68 -7.15
CA PHE A 40 -2.72 -9.75 -6.09
C PHE A 40 -2.40 -8.36 -6.62
N LEU A 41 -2.85 -7.36 -5.87
CA LEU A 41 -2.54 -5.97 -6.08
C LEU A 41 -1.96 -5.41 -4.78
N ALA A 42 -0.70 -4.96 -4.81
CA ALA A 42 -0.10 -4.20 -3.73
C ALA A 42 -0.20 -2.69 -4.05
N VAL A 43 -0.62 -1.89 -3.07
CA VAL A 43 -0.75 -0.43 -3.21
C VAL A 43 -0.26 0.25 -1.93
N GLU A 44 0.51 1.34 -2.06
CA GLU A 44 0.87 2.17 -0.91
C GLU A 44 -0.39 2.87 -0.40
N GLU A 45 -0.69 2.68 0.87
CA GLU A 45 -1.78 3.34 1.58
C GLU A 45 -1.20 4.37 2.54
N TRP A 46 -1.73 5.58 2.48
CA TRP A 46 -1.43 6.70 3.36
C TRP A 46 -2.41 6.71 4.53
N LEU A 47 -1.87 6.69 5.75
CA LEU A 47 -2.66 6.73 6.98
C LEU A 47 -2.92 8.16 7.47
N THR A 48 -2.16 9.13 6.97
CA THR A 48 -2.33 10.54 7.28
C THR A 48 -1.80 11.42 6.16
N THR A 49 -2.43 12.57 5.96
CA THR A 49 -1.90 13.67 5.15
C THR A 49 -1.44 14.84 6.02
N ASP A 50 -1.46 14.68 7.36
CA ASP A 50 -1.01 15.70 8.30
C ASP A 50 0.52 15.85 8.24
N TYR A 51 0.95 17.06 7.93
CA TYR A 51 2.35 17.42 7.81
C TYR A 51 3.13 17.26 9.12
N VAL A 52 2.52 17.58 10.27
CA VAL A 52 3.21 17.55 11.57
C VAL A 52 3.60 16.13 11.97
N SER A 53 2.71 15.18 11.66
CA SER A 53 2.93 13.75 11.86
C SER A 53 3.99 13.17 10.92
N GLY A 54 4.19 13.80 9.75
CA GLY A 54 5.02 13.26 8.67
C GLY A 54 4.32 12.14 7.90
N PRO A 55 4.98 11.56 6.89
CA PRO A 55 4.40 10.47 6.12
C PRO A 55 4.22 9.24 7.02
N ILE A 56 3.02 8.68 7.04
CA ILE A 56 2.75 7.38 7.66
C ILE A 56 2.09 6.54 6.58
N THR A 57 2.85 5.66 5.96
CA THR A 57 2.33 4.79 4.89
C THR A 57 2.51 3.31 5.20
N ARG A 58 1.74 2.46 4.54
CA ARG A 58 1.81 1.01 4.64
C ARG A 58 1.57 0.37 3.28
N ALA A 59 2.03 -0.86 3.09
CA ALA A 59 1.60 -1.66 1.94
C ALA A 59 0.24 -2.30 2.25
N ALA A 60 -0.77 -2.02 1.42
CA ALA A 60 -2.03 -2.74 1.39
C ALA A 60 -1.97 -3.81 0.28
N ILE A 61 -2.40 -5.03 0.58
CA ILE A 61 -2.44 -6.14 -0.36
C ILE A 61 -3.90 -6.55 -0.56
N PHE A 62 -4.33 -6.55 -1.81
CA PHE A 62 -5.65 -7.00 -2.23
C PHE A 62 -5.49 -8.34 -2.97
N ASP A 63 -6.21 -9.36 -2.52
CA ASP A 63 -6.39 -10.65 -3.18
C ASP A 63 -7.71 -10.57 -3.95
N LEU A 64 -7.62 -10.32 -5.26
CA LEU A 64 -8.77 -10.04 -6.10
C LEU A 64 -9.60 -11.28 -6.38
N GLU A 65 -8.96 -12.44 -6.48
CA GLU A 65 -9.63 -13.73 -6.64
C GLU A 65 -10.50 -14.06 -5.42
N ALA A 66 -10.00 -13.78 -4.21
CA ALA A 66 -10.71 -14.05 -2.97
C ALA A 66 -11.53 -12.85 -2.44
N HIS A 67 -11.57 -11.73 -3.17
CA HIS A 67 -12.24 -10.47 -2.80
C HIS A 67 -11.95 -10.00 -1.37
N ARG A 68 -10.68 -10.02 -0.98
CA ARG A 68 -10.23 -9.68 0.37
C ARG A 68 -8.95 -8.83 0.34
N CYS A 69 -8.75 -8.02 1.37
CA CYS A 69 -7.55 -7.22 1.54
C CYS A 69 -7.00 -7.32 2.96
N THR A 70 -5.73 -7.03 3.08
CA THR A 70 -5.00 -6.88 4.34
C THR A 70 -4.04 -5.70 4.20
N ALA A 71 -3.49 -5.25 5.32
CA ALA A 71 -2.51 -4.19 5.33
C ALA A 71 -1.36 -4.53 6.27
N LEU A 72 -0.14 -4.31 5.79
CA LEU A 72 1.09 -4.59 6.52
C LEU A 72 1.35 -3.52 7.57
N LYS A 73 2.32 -3.80 8.47
CA LYS A 73 2.72 -2.85 9.51
C LYS A 73 3.16 -1.53 8.87
N PRO A 74 2.71 -0.37 9.39
CA PRO A 74 3.08 0.92 8.84
C PRO A 74 4.58 1.23 8.96
N ALA A 75 5.02 2.16 8.14
CA ALA A 75 6.28 2.88 8.26
C ALA A 75 5.98 4.23 8.92
N GLU A 76 6.16 4.32 10.24
CA GLU A 76 5.97 5.57 10.98
C GLU A 76 7.05 6.58 10.57
N ARG A 77 6.64 7.77 10.08
CA ARG A 77 7.54 8.79 9.51
C ARG A 77 8.35 8.25 8.32
N GLY A 78 7.74 7.40 7.50
CA GLY A 78 8.38 6.75 6.37
C GLY A 78 7.42 6.40 5.24
N PHE A 79 8.00 5.87 4.17
CA PHE A 79 7.28 5.44 2.97
C PHE A 79 7.48 3.96 2.72
N CYS A 80 6.43 3.25 2.29
CA CYS A 80 6.50 1.92 1.70
C CYS A 80 6.65 2.05 0.17
N ARG A 81 7.75 1.54 -0.39
CA ARG A 81 8.13 1.72 -1.81
C ARG A 81 8.79 0.47 -2.40
N ASP A 82 9.13 0.55 -3.69
CA ASP A 82 9.82 -0.49 -4.46
C ASP A 82 9.05 -1.82 -4.49
N PHE A 83 7.74 -1.74 -4.76
CA PHE A 83 6.86 -2.90 -4.70
C PHE A 83 7.14 -3.85 -5.85
N HIS A 84 7.43 -5.11 -5.51
CA HIS A 84 7.56 -6.18 -6.47
C HIS A 84 7.10 -7.52 -5.89
N PHE A 85 6.80 -8.45 -6.79
CA PHE A 85 6.37 -9.79 -6.44
C PHE A 85 7.38 -10.78 -6.99
N GLU A 86 7.81 -11.71 -6.15
CA GLU A 86 8.66 -12.83 -6.47
C GLU A 86 7.92 -14.11 -6.13
N GLU A 87 7.36 -14.77 -7.15
CA GLU A 87 6.50 -15.95 -7.00
C GLU A 87 5.34 -15.73 -6.00
N LYS A 88 5.47 -16.23 -4.76
CA LYS A 88 4.49 -16.13 -3.67
C LYS A 88 4.87 -15.11 -2.61
N THR A 89 5.97 -14.40 -2.81
CA THR A 89 6.51 -13.42 -1.89
C THR A 89 6.27 -12.02 -2.44
N PHE A 90 5.71 -11.15 -1.61
CA PHE A 90 5.68 -9.72 -1.86
C PHE A 90 6.88 -9.07 -1.18
N VAL A 91 7.66 -8.31 -1.95
CA VAL A 91 8.87 -7.63 -1.47
C VAL A 91 8.68 -6.13 -1.59
N TYR A 92 9.06 -5.41 -0.54
CA TYR A 92 8.98 -3.96 -0.49
C TYR A 92 10.01 -3.38 0.47
N LYS A 93 10.21 -2.06 0.37
CA LYS A 93 11.11 -1.34 1.27
C LYS A 93 10.36 -0.31 2.11
N LYS A 94 10.79 -0.15 3.34
CA LYS A 94 10.44 1.00 4.20
C LYS A 94 11.58 2.00 4.15
N ASN A 95 11.30 3.17 3.60
CA ASN A 95 12.26 4.26 3.44
C ASN A 95 12.00 5.35 4.50
N PHE A 96 12.91 5.50 5.45
CA PHE A 96 12.87 6.53 6.50
C PHE A 96 13.84 7.66 6.16
N LYS A 97 13.44 8.56 5.25
CA LYS A 97 14.30 9.66 4.76
C LYS A 97 14.94 10.48 5.89
N GLY A 98 14.20 10.76 6.96
CA GLY A 98 14.70 11.53 8.11
C GLY A 98 15.81 10.82 8.90
N ARG A 99 16.00 9.51 8.71
CA ARG A 99 17.04 8.69 9.36
C ARG A 99 18.09 8.17 8.38
N GLY A 100 17.89 8.35 7.07
CA GLY A 100 18.74 7.74 6.04
C GLY A 100 18.67 6.20 6.03
N GLU A 101 17.60 5.63 6.55
CA GLU A 101 17.44 4.18 6.75
C GLU A 101 16.48 3.59 5.72
N ILE A 102 16.85 2.44 5.17
CA ILE A 102 16.05 1.64 4.24
C ILE A 102 16.01 0.21 4.77
N ILE A 103 14.81 -0.33 4.96
CA ILE A 103 14.60 -1.71 5.40
C ILE A 103 13.83 -2.45 4.31
N GLU A 104 14.45 -3.47 3.73
CA GLU A 104 13.78 -4.39 2.82
C GLU A 104 13.06 -5.49 3.60
N LEU A 105 11.86 -5.84 3.14
CA LEU A 105 10.95 -6.76 3.80
C LEU A 105 10.36 -7.70 2.77
N GLU A 106 10.37 -8.98 3.11
CA GLU A 106 9.76 -10.06 2.35
C GLU A 106 8.52 -10.55 3.10
N VAL A 107 7.42 -10.74 2.37
CA VAL A 107 6.14 -11.19 2.91
C VAL A 107 5.66 -12.37 2.09
N ASP A 108 5.69 -13.57 2.68
CA ASP A 108 5.05 -14.74 2.11
C ASP A 108 3.52 -14.57 2.17
N LEU A 109 2.89 -14.46 1.00
CA LEU A 109 1.45 -14.24 0.86
C LEU A 109 0.62 -15.40 1.44
N GLY A 110 1.19 -16.60 1.54
CA GLY A 110 0.53 -17.77 2.13
C GLY A 110 0.39 -17.70 3.65
N SER A 111 1.25 -16.94 4.34
CA SER A 111 1.26 -16.80 5.80
C SER A 111 0.72 -15.45 6.29
N VAL A 112 0.32 -14.55 5.38
CA VAL A 112 -0.32 -13.28 5.74
C VAL A 112 -1.65 -13.52 6.45
N SER A 113 -1.84 -12.83 7.57
CA SER A 113 -3.07 -12.82 8.35
C SER A 113 -3.78 -11.46 8.26
N GLY A 114 -4.90 -11.30 8.96
CA GLY A 114 -5.64 -10.02 8.99
C GLY A 114 -6.44 -9.71 7.71
N TRP A 115 -6.73 -10.73 6.90
CA TRP A 115 -7.59 -10.57 5.72
C TRP A 115 -9.01 -10.18 6.11
N SER A 116 -9.55 -9.20 5.39
CA SER A 116 -10.93 -8.71 5.51
C SER A 116 -11.52 -8.56 4.11
N ARG A 117 -12.85 -8.67 3.97
CA ARG A 117 -13.48 -8.40 2.66
C ARG A 117 -13.28 -6.94 2.26
N PHE A 118 -13.31 -6.66 0.96
CA PHE A 118 -13.40 -5.28 0.48
C PHE A 118 -14.60 -4.60 1.16
N THR A 119 -14.35 -3.53 1.88
CA THR A 119 -15.41 -2.71 2.46
C THR A 119 -15.82 -1.67 1.44
N SER A 120 -17.11 -1.62 1.14
CA SER A 120 -17.78 -0.55 0.37
C SER A 120 -18.14 0.63 1.26
#